data_AF-A0A455SGP2-F1
#
_entry.id   AF-A0A455SGP2-F1
#
_cell.length_a   1.000
_cell.length_b   1.000
_cell.length_c   1.000
_cell.angle_alpha   90.00
_cell.angle_beta   90.00
_cell.angle_gamma   90.00
#
_symmetry.space_group_name_H-M   'P 1'
#
loop_
_entity.id
_entity.type
_entity.pdbx_description
1 polymer ?
#
loop_
_entity_poly.entity_id
_entity_poly.type
_entity_poly.pdbx_seq_one_letter_code
_entity_poly.pdbx_strand_id
1 'polypeptide(L)'
;MEWIAARQKNGILLLVSGLVGLVFFTFAASFIYFRLYADLQRDEQQYQMIAKVGLSRKELNKIVTHQLVLMFFLPIAMAIVHSSVAFTALQQLVDFSLMQHTIKIFLFFLSVLTVFFFVTRSRYLARLYHKLV
;
A
#
# COMPACT_ATOMS: atom_id res chain seq x y z
N MET A 1 -22.97 -1.83 37.94
CA MET A 1 -22.23 -3.02 37.46
C MET A 1 -22.11 -3.01 35.94
N GLU A 2 -23.19 -2.90 35.16
CA GLU A 2 -23.14 -2.93 33.68
C GLU A 2 -22.28 -1.83 33.03
N TRP A 3 -22.26 -0.62 33.59
CA TRP A 3 -21.49 0.51 33.03
C TRP A 3 -19.97 0.29 33.10
N ILE A 4 -19.49 -0.36 34.17
CA ILE A 4 -18.07 -0.69 34.34
C ILE A 4 -17.69 -1.80 33.36
N ALA A 5 -18.54 -2.82 33.21
CA ALA A 5 -18.33 -3.89 32.24
C ALA A 5 -18.33 -3.39 30.78
N ALA A 6 -19.25 -2.47 30.42
CA ALA A 6 -19.29 -1.85 29.11
C ALA A 6 -18.04 -1.01 28.82
N ARG A 7 -17.57 -0.24 29.80
CA ARG A 7 -16.34 0.56 29.69
C ARG A 7 -15.10 -0.32 29.56
N GLN A 8 -15.05 -1.44 30.28
CA GLN A 8 -13.96 -2.42 30.17
C GLN A 8 -13.97 -3.13 28.80
N LYS A 9 -15.15 -3.54 28.31
CA LYS A 9 -15.32 -4.14 26.98
C LYS A 9 -14.88 -3.19 25.86
N ASN A 10 -15.31 -1.93 25.92
CA ASN A 10 -14.93 -0.92 24.93
C ASN A 10 -13.43 -0.61 24.98
N GLY A 11 -12.84 -0.57 26.17
CA GLY A 11 -11.39 -0.41 26.33
C GLY A 11 -10.60 -1.55 25.68
N ILE A 12 -11.01 -2.80 25.93
CA ILE A 12 -10.39 -3.99 25.31
C ILE A 12 -10.59 -3.98 23.79
N LEU A 13 -11.78 -3.66 23.29
CA LEU A 13 -12.05 -3.58 21.85
C LEU A 13 -11.19 -2.53 21.14
N LEU A 14 -11.03 -1.35 21.73
CA LEU A 14 -10.17 -0.30 21.17
C LEU A 14 -8.69 -0.73 21.16
N LEU A 15 -8.24 -1.38 22.23
CA LEU A 15 -6.85 -1.83 22.35
C LEU A 15 -6.56 -2.95 21.33
N VAL A 16 -7.43 -3.96 21.25
CA VAL A 16 -7.30 -5.08 20.30
C VAL A 16 -7.38 -4.58 18.86
N SER A 17 -8.38 -3.78 18.51
CA SER A 17 -8.52 -3.25 17.13
C SER A 17 -7.36 -2.34 16.74
N GLY A 18 -6.85 -1.51 17.67
CA GLY A 18 -5.68 -0.67 17.44
C GLY A 18 -4.40 -1.47 17.22
N LEU A 19 -4.12 -2.45 18.07
CA LEU A 19 -2.93 -3.31 17.92
C LEU A 19 -3.00 -4.16 16.65
N VAL A 20 -4.15 -4.76 16.37
CA VAL A 20 -4.38 -5.53 15.15
C VAL A 20 -4.14 -4.63 13.93
N GLY A 21 -4.72 -3.42 13.91
CA GLY A 21 -4.48 -2.44 12.86
C GLY A 21 -3.00 -2.11 12.66
N LEU A 22 -2.25 -1.88 13.74
CA LEU A 22 -0.82 -1.57 13.70
C LEU A 22 0.01 -2.73 13.12
N VAL A 23 -0.27 -3.96 13.55
CA VAL A 23 0.43 -5.17 13.08
C VAL A 23 0.17 -5.39 11.60
N PHE A 24 -1.10 -5.34 11.17
CA PHE A 24 -1.45 -5.48 9.75
C PHE A 24 -0.86 -4.36 8.90
N PHE A 25 -0.84 -3.12 9.41
CA PHE A 25 -0.22 -1.99 8.72
C PHE A 25 1.28 -2.21 8.53
N THR A 26 1.99 -2.61 9.58
CA THR A 26 3.44 -2.88 9.52
C THR A 26 3.75 -4.07 8.62
N PHE A 27 2.93 -5.11 8.65
CA PHE A 27 3.03 -6.27 7.76
C PHE A 27 2.85 -5.86 6.29
N ALA A 28 1.82 -5.07 5.97
CA ALA A 28 1.57 -4.58 4.62
C ALA A 28 2.73 -3.70 4.12
N ALA A 29 3.24 -2.79 4.96
CA ALA A 29 4.40 -1.95 4.63
C ALA A 29 5.65 -2.81 4.36
N SER A 30 5.91 -3.81 5.21
CA SER A 30 7.04 -4.74 5.06
C SER A 30 6.90 -5.57 3.78
N PHE A 31 5.70 -6.07 3.48
CA PHE A 31 5.42 -6.84 2.29
C PHE A 31 5.70 -6.04 1.00
N ILE A 32 5.27 -4.77 0.95
CA ILE A 32 5.57 -3.87 -0.17
C ILE A 32 7.08 -3.65 -0.29
N TYR A 33 7.78 -3.42 0.83
CA TYR A 33 9.24 -3.23 0.82
C TYR A 33 9.99 -4.47 0.33
N PHE A 34 9.64 -5.67 0.82
CA PHE A 34 10.25 -6.92 0.39
C PHE A 34 10.01 -7.19 -1.09
N ARG A 35 8.79 -6.94 -1.57
CA ARG A 35 8.45 -7.11 -2.99
C ARG A 35 9.24 -6.15 -3.87
N LEU A 36 9.31 -4.87 -3.47
CA LEU A 36 10.14 -3.86 -4.15
C LEU A 36 11.61 -4.29 -4.24
N TYR A 37 12.16 -4.82 -3.15
CA TYR A 37 13.57 -5.24 -3.10
C TYR A 37 13.83 -6.50 -3.92
N ALA A 38 12.92 -7.48 -3.88
CA ALA A 38 13.02 -8.70 -4.68
C ALA A 38 12.92 -8.40 -6.18
N ASP A 39 12.02 -7.51 -6.58
CA ASP A 39 11.85 -7.12 -7.98
C ASP A 39 13.02 -6.24 -8.47
N LEU A 40 13.63 -5.44 -7.58
CA LEU A 40 14.75 -4.54 -7.92
C LEU A 40 15.97 -5.24 -8.52
N GLN A 41 16.35 -6.42 -8.02
CA GLN A 41 17.53 -7.11 -8.56
C GLN A 41 17.31 -7.59 -9.99
N ARG A 42 16.13 -8.14 -10.28
CA ARG A 42 15.76 -8.62 -11.61
C ARG A 42 15.61 -7.46 -12.59
N ASP A 43 14.96 -6.40 -12.14
CA ASP A 43 14.82 -5.14 -12.85
C ASP A 43 16.18 -4.59 -13.26
N GLU A 44 17.11 -4.45 -12.31
CA GLU A 44 18.44 -3.89 -12.58
C GLU A 44 19.19 -4.67 -13.66
N GLN A 45 19.15 -6.00 -13.63
CA GLN A 45 19.79 -6.85 -14.64
C GLN A 45 19.15 -6.69 -16.02
N GLN A 46 17.81 -6.68 -16.08
CA GLN A 46 17.07 -6.52 -17.32
C GLN A 46 17.30 -5.13 -17.92
N TYR A 47 17.35 -4.09 -17.08
CA TYR A 47 17.65 -2.72 -17.48
C TYR A 47 19.10 -2.56 -17.97
N GLN A 48 20.09 -3.18 -17.32
CA GLN A 48 21.48 -3.16 -17.81
C GLN A 48 21.63 -3.82 -19.19
N MET A 49 20.89 -4.91 -19.46
CA MET A 49 20.88 -5.53 -20.78
C MET A 49 20.28 -4.61 -21.85
N ILE A 50 19.14 -3.97 -21.55
CA ILE A 50 18.46 -3.09 -22.51
C ILE A 50 19.25 -1.80 -22.76
N ALA A 51 19.95 -1.27 -21.74
CA ALA A 51 20.83 -0.11 -21.89
C ALA A 51 21.99 -0.34 -22.88
N LYS A 52 22.52 -1.57 -22.97
CA LYS A 52 23.56 -1.95 -23.95
C LYS A 52 23.07 -1.91 -25.41
N VAL A 53 21.76 -1.92 -25.63
CA VAL A 53 21.13 -1.88 -26.96
C VAL A 53 20.74 -0.44 -27.38
N GLY A 54 21.03 0.57 -26.55
CA GLY A 54 20.86 1.98 -26.89
C GLY A 54 19.57 2.64 -26.36
N LEU A 55 18.95 2.07 -25.31
CA LEU A 55 17.76 2.66 -24.69
C LEU A 55 18.05 4.05 -24.11
N SER A 56 17.17 5.02 -24.41
CA SER A 56 17.29 6.37 -23.87
C SER A 56 16.89 6.43 -22.38
N ARG A 57 17.48 7.37 -21.63
CA ARG A 57 17.14 7.63 -20.21
C ARG A 57 15.65 7.94 -19.98
N LYS A 58 14.97 8.50 -21.00
CA LYS A 58 13.53 8.83 -20.94
C LYS A 58 12.66 7.57 -20.99
N GLU A 59 12.99 6.63 -21.85
CA GLU A 59 12.29 5.34 -21.97
C GLU A 59 12.48 4.51 -20.69
N LEU A 60 13.69 4.52 -20.14
CA LEU A 60 14.00 3.88 -18.86
C LEU A 60 13.10 4.40 -17.72
N ASN A 61 12.99 5.72 -17.58
CA ASN A 61 12.15 6.33 -16.55
C ASN A 61 10.67 5.97 -16.72
N LYS A 62 10.18 5.87 -17.96
CA LYS A 62 8.80 5.48 -18.26
C LYS A 62 8.52 4.04 -17.84
N ILE A 63 9.40 3.09 -18.16
CA ILE A 63 9.22 1.68 -17.83
C ILE A 63 9.23 1.48 -16.31
N VAL A 64 10.23 2.04 -15.61
CA VAL A 64 10.34 1.96 -14.14
C VAL A 64 9.10 2.56 -13.46
N THR A 65 8.65 3.71 -13.93
CA THR A 65 7.44 4.34 -13.37
C THR A 65 6.22 3.45 -13.58
N HIS A 66 6.05 2.83 -14.74
CA HIS A 66 4.89 1.97 -15.02
C HIS A 66 4.88 0.70 -14.15
N GLN A 67 6.04 0.10 -13.95
CA GLN A 67 6.18 -1.08 -13.09
C GLN A 67 5.89 -0.76 -11.62
N LEU A 68 6.44 0.35 -11.11
CA LEU A 68 6.12 0.84 -9.77
C LEU A 68 4.62 1.15 -9.62
N VAL A 69 3.99 1.76 -10.63
CA VAL A 69 2.54 2.01 -10.59
C VAL A 69 1.77 0.70 -10.49
N LEU A 70 2.06 -0.29 -11.34
CA LEU A 70 1.35 -1.59 -11.27
C LEU A 70 1.55 -2.27 -9.91
N MET A 71 2.77 -2.23 -9.37
CA MET A 71 3.09 -2.88 -8.10
C MET A 71 2.36 -2.25 -6.91
N PHE A 72 2.15 -0.93 -6.91
CA PHE A 72 1.50 -0.21 -5.81
C PHE A 72 -0.02 -0.11 -5.96
N PHE A 73 -0.53 0.11 -7.17
CA PHE A 73 -1.96 0.37 -7.40
C PHE A 73 -2.80 -0.89 -7.59
N LEU A 74 -2.22 -1.98 -8.11
CA LEU A 74 -2.95 -3.25 -8.30
C LEU A 74 -3.44 -3.85 -6.97
N PRO A 75 -2.62 -3.91 -5.89
CA PRO A 75 -3.09 -4.39 -4.60
C PRO A 75 -4.22 -3.54 -4.01
N ILE A 76 -4.19 -2.21 -4.22
CA ILE A 76 -5.24 -1.31 -3.74
C ILE A 76 -6.55 -1.57 -4.48
N ALA A 77 -6.49 -1.72 -5.81
CA ALA A 77 -7.68 -2.04 -6.60
C ALA A 77 -8.35 -3.34 -6.11
N MET A 78 -7.54 -4.38 -5.89
CA MET A 78 -8.00 -5.65 -5.30
C MET A 78 -8.60 -5.46 -3.91
N ALA A 79 -7.97 -4.64 -3.05
CA ALA A 79 -8.48 -4.35 -1.71
C ALA A 79 -9.83 -3.62 -1.77
N ILE A 80 -10.00 -2.63 -2.64
CA ILE A 80 -11.27 -1.90 -2.81
C ILE A 80 -12.38 -2.87 -3.24
N VAL A 81 -12.11 -3.74 -4.21
CA VAL A 81 -13.09 -4.73 -4.69
C VAL A 81 -13.48 -5.67 -3.55
N HIS A 82 -12.50 -6.26 -2.86
CA HIS A 82 -12.77 -7.18 -1.76
C HIS A 82 -13.51 -6.51 -0.59
N SER A 83 -13.10 -5.31 -0.21
CA SER A 83 -13.75 -4.53 0.85
C SER A 83 -15.14 -4.07 0.47
N SER A 84 -15.43 -3.80 -0.80
CA SER A 84 -16.78 -3.44 -1.25
C SER A 84 -17.77 -4.59 -1.00
N VAL A 85 -17.37 -5.83 -1.32
CA VAL A 85 -18.18 -7.01 -1.03
C VAL A 85 -18.39 -7.18 0.48
N ALA A 86 -17.32 -7.11 1.27
CA ALA A 86 -17.42 -7.21 2.74
C ALA A 86 -18.27 -6.08 3.35
N PHE A 87 -18.18 -4.87 2.80
CA PHE A 87 -18.97 -3.72 3.24
C PHE A 87 -20.45 -3.92 2.99
N THR A 88 -20.85 -4.46 1.82
CA THR A 88 -22.27 -4.74 1.56
C THR A 88 -22.87 -5.73 2.54
N ALA A 89 -22.13 -6.78 2.91
CA ALA A 89 -22.54 -7.72 3.94
C ALA A 89 -22.63 -7.04 5.31
N LEU A 90 -21.60 -6.28 5.71
CA LEU A 90 -21.58 -5.61 7.01
C LEU A 90 -22.69 -4.57 7.18
N GLN A 91 -22.99 -3.80 6.13
CA GLN A 91 -24.05 -2.78 6.17
C GLN A 91 -25.45 -3.38 6.39
N GLN A 92 -25.68 -4.66 6.05
CA GLN A 92 -26.93 -5.37 6.33
C GLN A 92 -27.07 -5.81 7.79
N LEU A 93 -25.96 -5.94 8.52
CA LEU A 93 -25.94 -6.34 9.94
C LEU A 93 -26.04 -5.16 10.90
N VAL A 94 -26.01 -3.93 10.39
CA VAL A 94 -25.82 -2.73 11.20
C VAL A 94 -26.82 -1.64 10.80
N ASP A 95 -27.58 -1.13 11.77
CA ASP A 95 -28.70 -0.19 11.53
C ASP A 95 -28.27 1.24 11.15
N PHE A 96 -26.96 1.52 11.10
CA PHE A 96 -26.43 2.84 10.77
C PHE A 96 -25.53 2.79 9.53
N SER A 97 -25.47 3.91 8.81
CA SER A 97 -24.63 4.02 7.61
C SER A 97 -23.14 4.06 7.97
N LEU A 98 -22.40 3.06 7.51
CA LEU A 98 -20.95 2.97 7.66
C LEU A 98 -20.19 3.71 6.54
N MET A 99 -20.90 4.17 5.51
CA MET A 99 -20.31 4.69 4.27
C MET A 99 -19.31 5.84 4.53
N GLN A 100 -19.68 6.81 5.35
CA GLN A 100 -18.82 7.96 5.64
C GLN A 100 -17.52 7.55 6.35
N HIS A 101 -17.59 6.58 7.27
CA HIS A 101 -16.42 6.10 7.99
C HIS A 101 -15.50 5.30 7.06
N THR A 102 -16.08 4.43 6.23
CA THR A 102 -15.34 3.66 5.23
C THR A 102 -14.61 4.55 4.23
N ILE A 103 -15.28 5.58 3.69
CA ILE A 103 -14.65 6.54 2.76
C ILE A 103 -13.47 7.25 3.43
N LYS A 104 -13.61 7.72 4.68
CA LYS A 104 -12.51 8.35 5.42
C LYS A 104 -11.31 7.43 5.59
N ILE A 105 -11.54 6.16 5.91
CA ILE A 105 -10.47 5.15 6.05
C ILE A 105 -9.76 4.92 4.71
N PHE A 106 -10.52 4.76 3.62
CA PHE A 106 -9.94 4.59 2.28
C PHE A 106 -9.10 5.80 1.84
N LEU A 107 -9.59 7.02 2.10
CA LEU A 107 -8.84 8.24 1.78
C LEU A 107 -7.54 8.35 2.58
N PHE A 108 -7.55 7.97 3.86
CA PHE A 108 -6.34 7.93 4.69
C PHE A 108 -5.33 6.90 4.16
N PHE A 109 -5.77 5.69 3.83
CA PHE A 109 -4.88 4.69 3.23
C PHE A 109 -4.31 5.15 1.89
N LEU A 110 -5.14 5.73 1.03
CA LEU A 110 -4.72 6.23 -0.28
C LEU A 110 -3.67 7.35 -0.16
N SER A 111 -3.83 8.26 0.80
CA SER A 111 -2.87 9.34 1.02
C SER A 111 -1.51 8.81 1.49
N VAL A 112 -1.50 7.88 2.44
CA VAL A 112 -0.28 7.21 2.92
C VAL A 112 0.42 6.47 1.76
N LEU A 113 -0.33 5.69 0.97
CA LEU A 113 0.20 4.97 -0.19
C LEU A 113 0.78 5.91 -1.25
N THR A 114 0.13 7.03 -1.51
CA THR A 114 0.62 8.06 -2.44
C THR A 114 1.98 8.60 -1.98
N VAL A 115 2.11 8.94 -0.69
CA VAL A 115 3.40 9.40 -0.12
C VAL A 115 4.47 8.31 -0.25
N PHE A 116 4.15 7.06 0.08
CA PHE A 116 5.07 5.94 -0.06
C PHE A 116 5.53 5.74 -1.52
N PHE A 117 4.63 5.87 -2.49
CA PHE A 117 4.94 5.79 -3.91
C PHE A 117 5.94 6.88 -4.32
N PHE A 118 5.72 8.13 -3.91
CA PHE A 118 6.63 9.24 -4.23
C PHE A 118 8.02 9.06 -3.61
N VAL A 119 8.09 8.63 -2.33
CA VAL A 119 9.37 8.36 -1.65
C VAL A 119 10.11 7.23 -2.37
N THR A 120 9.42 6.14 -2.66
CA THR A 120 9.99 4.97 -3.34
C THR A 120 10.52 5.35 -4.71
N ARG A 121 9.69 6.00 -5.54
CA ARG A 121 10.08 6.46 -6.88
C ARG A 121 11.33 7.33 -6.83
N SER A 122 11.39 8.28 -5.90
CA SER A 122 12.52 9.20 -5.78
C SER A 122 13.80 8.45 -5.38
N ARG A 123 13.72 7.53 -4.41
CA ARG A 123 14.86 6.72 -3.96
C ARG A 123 15.36 5.76 -5.05
N TYR A 124 14.43 5.16 -5.80
CA TYR A 124 14.75 4.20 -6.87
C TYR A 124 15.48 4.89 -8.02
N LEU A 125 14.94 6.03 -8.49
CA LEU A 125 15.59 6.83 -9.53
C LEU A 125 16.96 7.33 -9.07
N ALA A 126 17.08 7.85 -7.85
CA ALA A 126 18.37 8.31 -7.32
C ALA A 126 19.45 7.21 -7.30
N ARG A 127 19.08 5.98 -6.89
CA ARG A 127 20.01 4.83 -6.92
C ARG A 127 20.41 4.43 -8.34
N LEU A 128 19.47 4.43 -9.27
CA LEU A 128 19.73 4.07 -10.66
C LEU A 128 20.66 5.08 -11.35
N TYR A 129 20.46 6.38 -11.09
CA TYR A 129 21.33 7.43 -11.62
C TYR A 129 22.75 7.35 -11.04
N HIS A 130 22.90 7.01 -9.75
CA HIS A 130 24.22 6.91 -9.15
C HIS A 130 25.03 5.70 -9.65
N LYS A 131 24.40 4.59 -10.03
CA LYS A 131 25.09 3.43 -10.62
C LYS A 131 25.46 3.60 -12.11
N LEU A 132 24.87 4.58 -12.80
CA LEU A 132 25.06 4.84 -14.23
C LEU A 132 26.04 6.00 -14.52
N VAL A 133 26.59 6.64 -13.48
CA VAL A 133 27.68 7.63 -13.54
C VAL A 133 28.87 7.01 -12.83
#